data_AF-A0A061FE48-F1
#
_entry.id   AF-A0A061FE48-F1
#
_cell.length_a   1.000
_cell.length_b   1.000
_cell.length_c   1.000
_cell.angle_alpha   90.00
_cell.angle_beta   90.00
_cell.angle_gamma   90.00
#
_symmetry.space_group_name_H-M   'P 1'
#
loop_
_entity.id
_entity.type
_entity.pdbx_description
1 polymer ?
#
loop_
_entity_poly.entity_id
_entity_poly.type
_entity_poly.pdbx_seq_one_letter_code
_entity_poly.pdbx_strand_id
1 'polypeptide(L)'
;MGKESKSKGCLGWFLVIVILALVVGAVVYAIKQKMDHSDDDKAAPVPGPPGAIDKKYADALKIAMQFFDVQKSGKLVDNKISWRGDSGLKDGSEAKLDLSKGMYDAGDHMKFGFPLAFTATVLSWAILEYGDQMEAVNQLEPAQESLKWITDYLINAHPSENVLYIQVGDPEADHKCWDRPEDMTEKRPLTMVNTSVPGTEVAAETAAAMASASLVFKTADSTYSSTLLKHAKQLFTFADNHRGSYSENIPEVATYYNSTGYGDELLWAASWLYHATGDQSYLRYVTGKNGEEFAEWGSPTWFSWDNPNPNVAIGALLGGPFLNETYIDSRNNSMQAEPTTYNGAIIVGLLSSLVTTSSAVKSFT
;
A
#
# COMPACT_ATOMS: atom_id res chain seq x y z
N MET A 1 57.79 -27.85 69.41
CA MET A 1 57.16 -28.09 68.09
C MET A 1 56.09 -27.02 67.89
N GLY A 2 56.22 -26.19 66.85
CA GLY A 2 55.35 -25.03 66.66
C GLY A 2 53.94 -25.41 66.17
N LYS A 3 52.92 -24.65 66.58
CA LYS A 3 51.56 -24.74 66.04
C LYS A 3 51.40 -23.73 64.91
N GLU A 4 50.95 -24.20 63.74
CA GLU A 4 50.63 -23.35 62.60
C GLU A 4 49.44 -22.43 62.90
N SER A 5 49.52 -21.18 62.47
CA SER A 5 48.42 -20.22 62.51
C SER A 5 47.57 -20.31 61.23
N LYS A 6 46.29 -20.69 61.37
CA LYS A 6 45.33 -20.76 60.24
C LYS A 6 44.84 -19.38 59.81
N SER A 7 45.67 -18.63 59.08
CA SER A 7 45.19 -17.48 58.29
C SER A 7 44.59 -17.95 56.96
N LYS A 8 43.34 -18.45 57.00
CA LYS A 8 42.58 -18.83 55.79
C LYS A 8 41.12 -18.33 55.73
N GLY A 9 40.59 -17.75 56.81
CA GLY A 9 39.20 -17.24 56.84
C GLY A 9 39.00 -15.89 56.14
N CYS A 10 39.88 -14.93 56.38
CA CYS A 10 39.69 -13.55 55.92
C CYS A 10 39.86 -13.39 54.39
N LEU A 11 40.86 -14.07 53.81
CA LEU A 11 41.14 -14.00 52.38
C LEU A 11 40.00 -14.58 51.52
N GLY A 12 39.34 -15.65 52.01
CA GLY A 12 38.21 -16.27 51.32
C GLY A 12 36.96 -15.38 51.29
N TRP A 13 36.64 -14.72 52.41
CA TRP A 13 35.54 -13.75 52.47
C TRP A 13 35.79 -12.53 51.58
N PHE A 14 37.03 -12.04 51.50
CA PHE A 14 37.38 -10.94 50.60
C PHE A 14 37.16 -11.34 49.13
N LEU A 15 37.57 -12.55 48.73
CA LEU A 15 37.33 -13.11 47.40
C LEU A 15 35.83 -13.24 47.06
N VAL A 16 35.02 -13.71 48.01
CA VAL A 16 33.56 -13.79 47.84
C VAL A 16 32.94 -12.41 47.62
N ILE A 17 33.35 -11.39 48.39
CA ILE A 17 32.85 -10.01 48.25
C ILE A 17 33.23 -9.42 46.90
N VAL A 18 34.47 -9.64 46.42
CA VAL A 18 34.92 -9.17 45.09
C VAL A 18 34.12 -9.83 43.97
N ILE A 19 33.85 -11.15 44.05
CA ILE A 19 33.04 -11.85 43.06
C ILE A 19 31.59 -11.34 43.08
N LEU A 20 31.00 -11.12 44.26
CA LEU A 20 29.66 -10.54 44.40
C LEU A 20 29.57 -9.13 43.80
N ALA A 21 30.58 -8.28 44.04
CA ALA A 21 30.65 -6.95 43.45
C ALA A 21 30.76 -6.98 41.92
N LEU A 22 31.53 -7.92 41.36
CA LEU A 22 31.65 -8.12 39.90
C LEU A 22 30.33 -8.62 39.29
N VAL A 23 29.63 -9.56 39.95
CA VAL A 23 28.32 -10.06 39.49
C VAL A 23 27.27 -8.95 39.54
N VAL A 24 27.20 -8.17 40.63
CA VAL A 24 26.29 -7.02 40.73
C VAL A 24 26.64 -5.97 39.67
N GLY A 25 27.92 -5.67 39.46
CA GLY A 25 28.38 -4.76 38.41
C GLY A 25 27.97 -5.22 37.00
N ALA A 26 28.11 -6.52 36.69
CA ALA A 26 27.70 -7.09 35.42
C ALA A 26 26.17 -7.08 35.23
N VAL A 27 25.39 -7.35 36.29
CA VAL A 27 23.92 -7.27 36.26
C VAL A 27 23.45 -5.83 36.08
N VAL A 28 24.03 -4.87 36.78
CA VAL A 28 23.72 -3.44 36.62
C VAL A 28 24.12 -2.94 35.24
N TYR A 29 25.27 -3.37 34.71
CA TYR A 29 25.69 -3.06 33.34
C TYR A 29 24.73 -3.63 32.30
N ALA A 30 24.32 -4.91 32.42
CA ALA A 30 23.36 -5.53 31.52
C ALA A 30 21.96 -4.92 31.59
N ILE A 31 21.49 -4.54 32.79
CA ILE A 31 20.24 -3.79 32.95
C ILE A 31 20.36 -2.41 32.30
N LYS A 32 21.47 -1.70 32.51
CA LYS A 32 21.68 -0.39 31.90
C LYS A 32 21.76 -0.49 30.37
N GLN A 33 22.50 -1.44 29.82
CA GLN A 33 22.58 -1.65 28.38
C GLN A 33 21.20 -2.01 27.78
N LYS A 34 20.38 -2.76 28.52
CA LYS A 34 18.99 -3.08 28.11
C LYS A 34 18.03 -1.87 28.23
N MET A 35 18.31 -0.91 29.11
CA MET A 35 17.57 0.35 29.20
C MET A 35 18.02 1.35 28.13
N ASP A 36 19.32 1.50 27.92
CA ASP A 36 19.90 2.36 26.87
C ASP A 36 19.40 1.89 25.47
N HIS A 37 19.28 0.57 25.23
CA HIS A 37 18.66 0.03 24.00
C HIS A 37 17.12 0.05 23.97
N SER A 38 16.43 0.50 25.02
CA SER A 38 14.97 0.68 25.00
C SER A 38 14.54 2.10 24.64
N ASP A 39 15.47 3.05 24.58
CA ASP A 39 15.22 4.41 24.08
C ASP A 39 15.29 4.51 22.54
N ASP A 40 15.84 3.47 21.88
CA ASP A 40 15.86 3.29 20.43
C ASP A 40 14.53 2.71 19.88
N ASP A 41 13.64 2.18 20.73
CA ASP A 41 12.27 1.72 20.37
C ASP A 41 11.28 2.89 20.11
N LYS A 42 11.80 4.07 19.74
CA LYS A 42 10.96 5.17 19.23
C LYS A 42 10.60 4.84 17.80
N ALA A 43 9.33 4.45 17.61
CA ALA A 43 8.71 4.34 16.30
C ALA A 43 9.12 5.53 15.41
N ALA A 44 9.40 5.25 14.13
CA ALA A 44 9.81 6.26 13.17
C ALA A 44 8.86 7.48 13.26
N PRO A 45 9.36 8.72 13.13
CA PRO A 45 8.53 9.89 13.36
C PRO A 45 7.40 9.94 12.34
N VAL A 46 6.19 9.57 12.75
CA VAL A 46 4.96 9.98 12.09
C VAL A 46 5.06 11.51 11.94
N PRO A 47 4.76 12.07 10.75
CA PRO A 47 4.79 13.50 10.51
C PRO A 47 4.18 14.28 11.67
N GLY A 48 5.00 15.11 12.31
CA GLY A 48 4.55 15.94 13.43
C GLY A 48 3.40 16.88 13.01
N PRO A 49 2.69 17.47 13.99
CA PRO A 49 1.50 18.28 13.71
C PRO A 49 1.79 19.34 12.64
N PRO A 50 0.83 19.62 11.73
CA PRO A 50 1.06 20.44 10.53
C PRO A 50 1.78 21.75 10.82
N GLY A 51 2.90 21.96 10.13
CA GLY A 51 3.68 23.19 10.21
C GLY A 51 3.05 24.34 9.40
N ALA A 52 3.86 25.33 9.04
CA ALA A 52 3.40 26.37 8.11
C ALA A 52 3.10 25.74 6.73
N ILE A 53 1.94 26.06 6.16
CA ILE A 53 1.50 25.53 4.86
C ILE A 53 2.33 26.16 3.73
N ASP A 54 3.00 25.32 2.94
CA ASP A 54 3.54 25.73 1.65
C ASP A 54 2.42 25.63 0.61
N LYS A 55 1.98 26.80 0.15
CA LYS A 55 0.87 26.92 -0.79
C LYS A 55 1.14 26.18 -2.11
N LYS A 56 2.38 26.06 -2.57
CA LYS A 56 2.69 25.40 -3.84
C LYS A 56 2.38 23.91 -3.78
N TYR A 57 2.73 23.24 -2.68
CA TYR A 57 2.43 21.82 -2.49
C TYR A 57 0.95 21.60 -2.13
N ALA A 58 0.31 22.54 -1.43
CA ALA A 58 -1.14 22.51 -1.18
C ALA A 58 -1.97 22.60 -2.48
N ASP A 59 -1.66 23.57 -3.35
CA ASP A 59 -2.33 23.72 -4.65
C ASP A 59 -2.06 22.50 -5.56
N ALA A 60 -0.84 21.93 -5.53
CA ALA A 60 -0.51 20.72 -6.27
C ALA A 60 -1.24 19.48 -5.75
N LEU A 61 -1.32 19.27 -4.42
CA LEU A 61 -2.03 18.15 -3.82
C LEU A 61 -3.51 18.16 -4.21
N LYS A 62 -4.12 19.35 -4.23
CA LYS A 62 -5.51 19.52 -4.67
C LYS A 62 -5.72 19.11 -6.13
N ILE A 63 -4.78 19.44 -7.02
CA ILE A 63 -4.85 19.00 -8.43
C ILE A 63 -4.64 17.47 -8.53
N ALA A 64 -3.70 16.91 -7.77
CA ALA A 64 -3.50 15.46 -7.71
C ALA A 64 -4.75 14.72 -7.21
N MET A 65 -5.48 15.27 -6.22
CA MET A 65 -6.74 14.70 -5.77
C MET A 65 -7.86 14.80 -6.82
N GLN A 66 -7.92 15.89 -7.60
CA GLN A 66 -8.89 16.03 -8.69
C GLN A 66 -8.70 14.98 -9.80
N PHE A 67 -7.49 14.43 -9.98
CA PHE A 67 -7.27 13.34 -10.93
C PHE A 67 -8.05 12.08 -10.54
N PHE A 68 -8.17 11.75 -9.24
CA PHE A 68 -8.99 10.62 -8.81
C PHE A 68 -10.48 10.81 -9.12
N ASP A 69 -11.01 12.04 -8.98
CA ASP A 69 -12.38 12.35 -9.44
C ASP A 69 -12.53 12.19 -10.96
N VAL A 70 -11.51 12.59 -11.73
CA VAL A 70 -11.45 12.43 -13.20
C VAL A 70 -11.46 10.96 -13.62
N GLN A 71 -10.89 10.04 -12.83
CA GLN A 71 -10.84 8.61 -13.16
C GLN A 71 -12.09 7.80 -12.72
N LYS A 72 -13.02 8.36 -11.94
CA LYS A 72 -14.18 7.60 -11.42
C LYS A 72 -15.05 7.01 -12.55
N SER A 73 -15.26 5.69 -12.48
CA SER A 73 -16.27 4.94 -13.25
C SER A 73 -17.56 4.81 -12.42
N GLY A 74 -18.69 4.62 -13.11
CA GLY A 74 -19.99 4.38 -12.50
C GLY A 74 -20.91 5.60 -12.55
N LYS A 75 -21.94 5.58 -11.70
CA LYS A 75 -22.84 6.72 -11.50
C LYS A 75 -22.20 7.75 -10.57
N LEU A 76 -21.88 8.93 -11.07
CA LEU A 76 -21.16 9.94 -10.31
C LEU A 76 -22.12 10.68 -9.35
N VAL A 77 -21.77 10.71 -8.07
CA VAL A 77 -22.52 11.41 -7.01
C VAL A 77 -21.70 12.63 -6.59
N ASP A 78 -22.36 13.78 -6.41
CA ASP A 78 -21.75 15.07 -6.05
C ASP A 78 -20.52 15.43 -6.88
N ASN A 79 -20.60 15.14 -8.19
CA ASN A 79 -19.48 15.23 -9.12
C ASN A 79 -18.88 16.66 -9.20
N LYS A 80 -17.61 16.77 -8.79
CA LYS A 80 -16.82 18.01 -8.80
C LYS A 80 -16.24 18.33 -10.19
N ILE A 81 -16.27 17.38 -11.14
CA ILE A 81 -15.69 17.47 -12.48
C ILE A 81 -16.81 17.57 -13.53
N SER A 82 -17.20 18.80 -13.87
CA SER A 82 -18.40 19.10 -14.68
C SER A 82 -18.43 18.54 -16.12
N TRP A 83 -17.31 18.05 -16.63
CA TRP A 83 -17.19 17.46 -17.98
C TRP A 83 -17.13 15.92 -17.96
N ARG A 84 -17.09 15.28 -16.79
CA ARG A 84 -17.29 13.84 -16.59
C ARG A 84 -18.77 13.55 -16.32
N GLY A 85 -19.24 12.38 -16.75
CA GLY A 85 -20.61 11.91 -16.53
C GLY A 85 -20.70 10.43 -16.14
N ASP A 86 -21.94 9.96 -16.01
CA ASP A 86 -22.26 8.58 -15.65
C ASP A 86 -21.80 7.60 -16.75
N SER A 87 -20.97 6.63 -16.38
CA SER A 87 -20.29 5.69 -17.30
C SER A 87 -20.18 4.29 -16.70
N GLY A 88 -19.92 3.25 -17.51
CA GLY A 88 -19.74 1.88 -17.00
C GLY A 88 -20.94 1.29 -16.22
N LEU A 89 -22.16 1.85 -16.39
CA LEU A 89 -23.32 1.56 -15.52
C LEU A 89 -23.85 0.11 -15.57
N LYS A 90 -23.33 -0.73 -16.47
CA LYS A 90 -23.72 -2.13 -16.65
C LYS A 90 -22.60 -3.12 -16.33
N ASP A 91 -21.42 -2.62 -15.95
CA ASP A 91 -20.26 -3.43 -15.58
C ASP A 91 -20.67 -4.38 -14.43
N GLY A 92 -20.37 -5.68 -14.57
CA GLY A 92 -20.76 -6.72 -13.61
C GLY A 92 -22.13 -7.39 -13.85
N SER A 93 -23.00 -6.81 -14.68
CA SER A 93 -24.38 -7.30 -14.84
C SER A 93 -24.50 -8.73 -15.37
N GLU A 94 -23.56 -9.20 -16.20
CA GLU A 94 -23.53 -10.60 -16.68
C GLU A 94 -23.22 -11.62 -15.56
N ALA A 95 -22.52 -11.19 -14.51
CA ALA A 95 -22.28 -11.97 -13.28
C ALA A 95 -23.33 -11.73 -12.18
N LYS A 96 -24.33 -10.86 -12.42
CA LYS A 96 -25.30 -10.35 -11.41
C LYS A 96 -24.63 -9.58 -10.26
N LEU A 97 -23.53 -8.90 -10.55
CA LEU A 97 -22.82 -8.02 -9.63
C LEU A 97 -22.99 -6.54 -10.05
N ASP A 98 -22.82 -5.62 -9.11
CA ASP A 98 -22.64 -4.20 -9.42
C ASP A 98 -21.13 -3.89 -9.42
N LEU A 99 -20.53 -3.95 -10.60
CA LEU A 99 -19.13 -3.57 -10.81
C LEU A 99 -19.03 -2.21 -11.49
N SER A 100 -20.02 -1.32 -11.34
CA SER A 100 -20.04 0.00 -12.02
C SER A 100 -19.04 1.00 -11.43
N LYS A 101 -18.94 1.07 -10.09
CA LYS A 101 -17.97 1.87 -9.33
C LYS A 101 -16.51 1.48 -9.60
N GLY A 102 -15.57 2.19 -9.00
CA GLY A 102 -14.13 2.01 -9.20
C GLY A 102 -13.58 3.11 -10.09
N MET A 103 -12.36 2.93 -10.61
CA MET A 103 -11.71 3.91 -11.48
C MET A 103 -11.26 3.26 -12.77
N TYR A 104 -11.23 4.06 -13.84
CA TYR A 104 -10.47 3.75 -15.04
C TYR A 104 -8.99 3.88 -14.73
N ASP A 105 -8.19 2.97 -15.28
CA ASP A 105 -6.81 2.76 -14.89
C ASP A 105 -5.90 3.95 -15.30
N ALA A 106 -6.05 4.37 -16.55
CA ALA A 106 -5.13 5.28 -17.24
C ALA A 106 -5.91 6.26 -18.16
N GLY A 107 -5.47 6.47 -19.40
CA GLY A 107 -6.21 7.21 -20.43
C GLY A 107 -7.26 6.37 -21.16
N ASP A 108 -7.37 5.08 -20.85
CA ASP A 108 -8.35 4.12 -21.37
C ASP A 108 -9.62 4.07 -20.49
N HIS A 109 -10.53 3.14 -20.78
CA HIS A 109 -11.69 2.85 -19.92
C HIS A 109 -11.62 1.45 -19.29
N MET A 110 -10.42 0.86 -19.25
CA MET A 110 -10.21 -0.43 -18.60
C MET A 110 -10.22 -0.28 -17.08
N LYS A 111 -10.59 -1.37 -16.41
CA LYS A 111 -10.63 -1.44 -14.95
C LYS A 111 -9.76 -2.61 -14.50
N PHE A 112 -8.45 -2.43 -14.59
CA PHE A 112 -7.46 -3.40 -14.16
C PHE A 112 -7.38 -3.44 -12.63
N GLY A 113 -7.73 -4.58 -12.04
CA GLY A 113 -7.89 -4.74 -10.60
C GLY A 113 -6.58 -4.68 -9.82
N PHE A 114 -5.46 -5.12 -10.41
CA PHE A 114 -4.16 -5.15 -9.76
C PHE A 114 -3.57 -3.74 -9.51
N PRO A 115 -3.36 -2.87 -10.53
CA PRO A 115 -2.93 -1.49 -10.30
C PRO A 115 -3.94 -0.66 -9.50
N LEU A 116 -5.25 -0.95 -9.62
CA LEU A 116 -6.30 -0.29 -8.84
C LEU A 116 -6.27 -0.70 -7.35
N ALA A 117 -5.91 -1.94 -7.03
CA ALA A 117 -5.69 -2.38 -5.66
C ALA A 117 -4.45 -1.69 -5.07
N PHE A 118 -3.32 -1.70 -5.79
CA PHE A 118 -2.09 -0.99 -5.40
C PHE A 118 -2.36 0.50 -5.14
N THR A 119 -3.11 1.15 -6.02
CA THR A 119 -3.60 2.53 -5.84
C THR A 119 -4.29 2.73 -4.49
N ALA A 120 -5.22 1.84 -4.13
CA ALA A 120 -5.93 1.93 -2.85
C ALA A 120 -5.03 1.67 -1.64
N THR A 121 -4.04 0.77 -1.74
CA THR A 121 -3.06 0.54 -0.66
C THR A 121 -2.16 1.76 -0.44
N VAL A 122 -1.58 2.31 -1.51
CA VAL A 122 -0.72 3.50 -1.43
C VAL A 122 -1.50 4.73 -0.97
N LEU A 123 -2.73 4.94 -1.47
CA LEU A 123 -3.59 6.04 -1.01
C LEU A 123 -3.98 5.87 0.47
N SER A 124 -4.26 4.64 0.92
CA SER A 124 -4.50 4.35 2.35
C SER A 124 -3.27 4.67 3.19
N TRP A 125 -2.07 4.25 2.75
CA TRP A 125 -0.84 4.54 3.46
C TRP A 125 -0.56 6.05 3.54
N ALA A 126 -0.74 6.77 2.43
CA ALA A 126 -0.63 8.23 2.40
C ALA A 126 -1.60 8.92 3.39
N ILE A 127 -2.84 8.44 3.50
CA ILE A 127 -3.82 8.97 4.47
C ILE A 127 -3.42 8.63 5.92
N LEU A 128 -2.86 7.45 6.18
CA LEU A 128 -2.42 7.03 7.52
C LEU A 128 -1.20 7.81 8.02
N GLU A 129 -0.24 8.11 7.14
CA GLU A 129 0.97 8.85 7.51
C GLU A 129 0.77 10.38 7.49
N TYR A 130 0.05 10.89 6.49
CA TYR A 130 -0.04 12.34 6.20
C TYR A 130 -1.45 12.93 6.37
N GLY A 131 -2.36 12.23 7.03
CA GLY A 131 -3.76 12.63 7.17
C GLY A 131 -3.95 14.02 7.78
N ASP A 132 -3.16 14.36 8.81
CA ASP A 132 -3.18 15.70 9.43
C ASP A 132 -2.74 16.81 8.46
N GLN A 133 -1.75 16.53 7.60
CA GLN A 133 -1.26 17.49 6.59
C GLN A 133 -2.27 17.64 5.45
N MET A 134 -2.96 16.56 5.05
CA MET A 134 -4.10 16.61 4.13
C MET A 134 -5.27 17.42 4.71
N GLU A 135 -5.60 17.22 5.99
CA GLU A 135 -6.66 17.93 6.71
C GLU A 135 -6.40 19.44 6.76
N ALA A 136 -5.15 19.84 7.05
CA ALA A 136 -4.73 21.25 7.09
C ALA A 136 -4.95 22.02 5.77
N VAL A 137 -5.13 21.30 4.64
CA VAL A 137 -5.44 21.88 3.32
C VAL A 137 -6.77 21.38 2.73
N ASN A 138 -7.64 20.79 3.54
CA ASN A 138 -8.97 20.27 3.18
C ASN A 138 -8.92 19.20 2.06
N GLN A 139 -7.89 18.34 2.06
CA GLN A 139 -7.74 17.22 1.11
C GLN A 139 -7.94 15.83 1.74
N LEU A 140 -8.08 15.72 3.07
CA LEU A 140 -8.29 14.43 3.73
C LEU A 140 -9.63 13.80 3.34
N GLU A 141 -10.74 14.56 3.42
CA GLU A 141 -12.06 14.08 3.00
C GLU A 141 -12.08 13.66 1.51
N PRO A 142 -11.60 14.47 0.54
CA PRO A 142 -11.43 14.02 -0.86
C PRO A 142 -10.60 12.74 -1.04
N ALA A 143 -9.55 12.55 -0.24
CA ALA A 143 -8.72 11.34 -0.27
C ALA A 143 -9.50 10.12 0.25
N GLN A 144 -10.23 10.28 1.35
CA GLN A 144 -11.10 9.24 1.91
C GLN A 144 -12.29 8.91 0.98
N GLU A 145 -12.93 9.90 0.36
CA GLU A 145 -13.98 9.71 -0.66
C GLU A 145 -13.44 8.89 -1.85
N SER A 146 -12.23 9.22 -2.32
CA SER A 146 -11.59 8.54 -3.46
C SER A 146 -11.21 7.11 -3.11
N LEU A 147 -10.59 6.89 -1.94
CA LEU A 147 -10.28 5.56 -1.42
C LEU A 147 -11.54 4.70 -1.28
N LYS A 148 -12.61 5.26 -0.69
CA LYS A 148 -13.89 4.55 -0.53
C LYS A 148 -14.53 4.20 -1.87
N TRP A 149 -14.36 5.04 -2.89
CA TRP A 149 -14.86 4.74 -4.24
C TRP A 149 -14.20 3.50 -4.85
N ILE A 150 -12.90 3.34 -4.63
CA ILE A 150 -12.13 2.16 -5.05
C ILE A 150 -12.54 0.95 -4.21
N THR A 151 -12.56 1.06 -2.88
CA THR A 151 -12.81 -0.11 -2.02
C THR A 151 -14.26 -0.59 -2.04
N ASP A 152 -15.25 0.28 -2.33
CA ASP A 152 -16.62 -0.15 -2.65
C ASP A 152 -16.66 -1.05 -3.89
N TYR A 153 -15.85 -0.76 -4.93
CA TYR A 153 -15.72 -1.62 -6.10
C TYR A 153 -15.01 -2.94 -5.76
N LEU A 154 -13.90 -2.89 -5.02
CA LEU A 154 -13.14 -4.10 -4.65
C LEU A 154 -13.99 -5.05 -3.77
N ILE A 155 -14.85 -4.52 -2.89
CA ILE A 155 -15.84 -5.33 -2.13
C ILE A 155 -16.78 -6.07 -3.08
N ASN A 156 -17.39 -5.37 -4.05
CA ASN A 156 -18.31 -5.97 -5.01
C ASN A 156 -17.62 -6.96 -5.97
N ALA A 157 -16.34 -6.71 -6.28
CA ALA A 157 -15.49 -7.59 -7.08
C ALA A 157 -15.12 -8.89 -6.35
N HIS A 158 -15.30 -8.97 -5.02
CA HIS A 158 -15.04 -10.16 -4.20
C HIS A 158 -16.35 -10.75 -3.63
N PRO A 159 -17.19 -11.41 -4.46
CA PRO A 159 -18.52 -11.90 -4.05
C PRO A 159 -18.50 -13.17 -3.19
N SER A 160 -17.41 -13.94 -3.17
CA SER A 160 -17.25 -15.14 -2.35
C SER A 160 -15.77 -15.44 -2.09
N GLU A 161 -15.48 -16.17 -1.01
CA GLU A 161 -14.16 -16.21 -0.35
C GLU A 161 -12.95 -16.54 -1.24
N ASN A 162 -13.17 -17.24 -2.37
CA ASN A 162 -12.15 -17.66 -3.32
C ASN A 162 -12.51 -17.26 -4.78
N VAL A 163 -13.18 -16.12 -4.97
CA VAL A 163 -13.49 -15.54 -6.28
C VAL A 163 -13.26 -14.03 -6.23
N LEU A 164 -12.36 -13.54 -7.08
CA LEU A 164 -12.10 -12.10 -7.26
C LEU A 164 -12.20 -11.74 -8.75
N TYR A 165 -13.04 -10.77 -9.07
CA TYR A 165 -13.10 -10.14 -10.39
C TYR A 165 -11.97 -9.11 -10.51
N ILE A 166 -11.08 -9.34 -11.48
CA ILE A 166 -9.81 -8.60 -11.62
C ILE A 166 -9.78 -7.70 -12.84
N GLN A 167 -10.77 -7.78 -13.74
CA GLN A 167 -10.86 -6.91 -14.89
C GLN A 167 -12.31 -6.69 -15.29
N VAL A 168 -12.62 -5.47 -15.72
CA VAL A 168 -13.81 -5.17 -16.54
C VAL A 168 -13.37 -4.44 -17.80
N GLY A 169 -13.78 -4.97 -18.95
CA GLY A 169 -13.37 -4.50 -20.28
C GLY A 169 -12.57 -5.55 -21.05
N ASP A 170 -12.54 -5.37 -22.38
CA ASP A 170 -11.64 -6.07 -23.29
C ASP A 170 -10.62 -5.03 -23.78
N PRO A 171 -9.34 -5.12 -23.39
CA PRO A 171 -8.37 -4.08 -23.67
C PRO A 171 -8.00 -4.01 -25.15
N GLU A 172 -8.14 -5.09 -25.92
CA GLU A 172 -7.91 -5.04 -27.37
C GLU A 172 -9.02 -4.25 -28.08
N ALA A 173 -10.25 -4.27 -27.55
CA ALA A 173 -11.36 -3.46 -28.07
C ALA A 173 -11.25 -2.00 -27.59
N ASP A 174 -11.13 -1.82 -26.27
CA ASP A 174 -11.11 -0.51 -25.61
C ASP A 174 -10.00 0.40 -26.17
N HIS A 175 -8.78 -0.14 -26.35
CA HIS A 175 -7.62 0.60 -26.87
C HIS A 175 -7.67 0.89 -28.38
N LYS A 176 -8.62 0.32 -29.13
CA LYS A 176 -8.88 0.68 -30.54
C LYS A 176 -9.88 1.83 -30.67
N CYS A 177 -10.61 2.14 -29.61
CA CYS A 177 -11.55 3.25 -29.55
C CYS A 177 -10.89 4.54 -29.02
N TRP A 178 -11.48 5.68 -29.37
CA TRP A 178 -11.13 6.99 -28.80
C TRP A 178 -12.43 7.75 -28.59
N ASP A 179 -13.18 7.32 -27.58
CA ASP A 179 -14.50 7.82 -27.24
C ASP A 179 -14.51 8.42 -25.83
N ARG A 180 -15.64 9.00 -25.43
CA ARG A 180 -15.86 9.37 -24.02
C ARG A 180 -16.34 8.14 -23.25
N PRO A 181 -16.02 7.99 -21.94
CA PRO A 181 -16.48 6.82 -21.17
C PRO A 181 -18.01 6.73 -21.09
N GLU A 182 -18.72 7.84 -21.23
CA GLU A 182 -20.18 7.92 -21.26
C GLU A 182 -20.80 7.43 -22.60
N ASP A 183 -20.01 7.36 -23.68
CA ASP A 183 -20.45 6.95 -25.03
C ASP A 183 -20.07 5.49 -25.39
N MET A 184 -19.37 4.77 -24.51
CA MET A 184 -18.92 3.38 -24.77
C MET A 184 -20.07 2.47 -25.22
N THR A 185 -19.95 1.90 -26.43
CA THR A 185 -20.93 0.94 -26.98
C THR A 185 -20.44 -0.52 -26.96
N GLU A 186 -19.16 -0.75 -26.70
CA GLU A 186 -18.52 -2.06 -26.77
C GLU A 186 -18.96 -2.98 -25.63
N LYS A 187 -18.78 -4.30 -25.82
CA LYS A 187 -18.98 -5.24 -24.71
C LYS A 187 -17.80 -5.10 -23.75
N ARG A 188 -18.09 -4.91 -22.47
CA ARG A 188 -17.10 -4.89 -21.38
C ARG A 188 -17.15 -6.22 -20.61
N PRO A 189 -16.44 -7.27 -21.07
CA PRO A 189 -16.45 -8.58 -20.40
C PRO A 189 -15.77 -8.54 -19.03
N LEU A 190 -15.98 -9.61 -18.26
CA LEU A 190 -15.44 -9.79 -16.92
C LEU A 190 -14.33 -10.85 -16.90
N THR A 191 -13.19 -10.53 -16.29
CA THR A 191 -12.13 -11.51 -15.97
C THR A 191 -12.07 -11.71 -14.46
N MET A 192 -11.91 -12.96 -14.02
CA MET A 192 -11.82 -13.32 -12.60
C MET A 192 -10.76 -14.38 -12.32
N VAL A 193 -10.22 -14.36 -11.11
CA VAL A 193 -9.40 -15.43 -10.54
C VAL A 193 -10.20 -16.22 -9.50
N ASN A 194 -9.89 -17.50 -9.37
CA ASN A 194 -10.55 -18.42 -8.45
C ASN A 194 -9.65 -19.65 -8.15
N THR A 195 -10.14 -20.63 -7.39
CA THR A 195 -9.36 -21.83 -7.01
C THR A 195 -8.87 -22.70 -8.17
N SER A 196 -9.44 -22.55 -9.38
CA SER A 196 -9.03 -23.28 -10.59
C SER A 196 -8.17 -22.43 -11.55
N VAL A 197 -8.24 -21.10 -11.42
CA VAL A 197 -7.44 -20.13 -12.18
C VAL A 197 -6.92 -19.11 -11.16
N PRO A 198 -5.87 -19.46 -10.39
CA PRO A 198 -5.39 -18.61 -9.32
C PRO A 198 -4.70 -17.35 -9.83
N GLY A 199 -4.65 -16.34 -8.95
CA GLY A 199 -3.91 -15.10 -9.17
C GLY A 199 -3.49 -14.52 -7.84
N THR A 200 -2.35 -14.99 -7.33
CA THR A 200 -1.87 -14.68 -5.99
C THR A 200 -1.67 -13.18 -5.81
N GLU A 201 -1.03 -12.51 -6.77
CA GLU A 201 -0.61 -11.11 -6.73
C GLU A 201 -1.81 -10.20 -6.51
N VAL A 202 -2.74 -10.23 -7.46
CA VAL A 202 -3.93 -9.39 -7.47
C VAL A 202 -4.86 -9.67 -6.29
N ALA A 203 -4.93 -10.93 -5.83
CA ALA A 203 -5.69 -11.27 -4.62
C ALA A 203 -5.01 -10.76 -3.34
N ALA A 204 -3.69 -10.88 -3.22
CA ALA A 204 -2.92 -10.39 -2.08
C ALA A 204 -2.86 -8.85 -2.04
N GLU A 205 -2.62 -8.17 -3.16
CA GLU A 205 -2.67 -6.70 -3.21
C GLU A 205 -4.08 -6.17 -2.91
N THR A 206 -5.14 -6.84 -3.38
CA THR A 206 -6.51 -6.48 -2.99
C THR A 206 -6.74 -6.70 -1.48
N ALA A 207 -6.09 -7.70 -0.87
CA ALA A 207 -6.09 -7.87 0.57
C ALA A 207 -5.31 -6.75 1.31
N ALA A 208 -4.16 -6.32 0.79
CA ALA A 208 -3.39 -5.19 1.30
C ALA A 208 -4.21 -3.89 1.25
N ALA A 209 -4.88 -3.62 0.13
CA ALA A 209 -5.75 -2.47 -0.09
C ALA A 209 -6.90 -2.41 0.91
N MET A 210 -7.58 -3.54 1.14
CA MET A 210 -8.67 -3.60 2.10
C MET A 210 -8.18 -3.58 3.56
N ALA A 211 -7.05 -4.19 3.88
CA ALA A 211 -6.47 -4.17 5.22
C ALA A 211 -6.01 -2.75 5.62
N SER A 212 -5.27 -2.07 4.74
CA SER A 212 -4.83 -0.68 4.93
C SER A 212 -6.01 0.30 4.99
N ALA A 213 -6.98 0.20 4.06
CA ALA A 213 -8.20 1.02 4.11
C ALA A 213 -9.03 0.77 5.39
N SER A 214 -9.02 -0.46 5.94
CA SER A 214 -9.73 -0.76 7.19
C SER A 214 -9.17 0.03 8.39
N LEU A 215 -7.89 0.41 8.36
CA LEU A 215 -7.27 1.30 9.35
C LEU A 215 -7.73 2.75 9.16
N VAL A 216 -7.76 3.25 7.92
CA VAL A 216 -8.23 4.61 7.58
C VAL A 216 -9.66 4.84 8.08
N PHE A 217 -10.58 3.91 7.81
CA PHE A 217 -11.98 4.06 8.20
C PHE A 217 -12.29 3.61 9.64
N LYS A 218 -11.31 3.12 10.40
CA LYS A 218 -11.51 2.49 11.73
C LYS A 218 -12.28 3.34 12.73
N THR A 219 -12.05 4.65 12.72
CA THR A 219 -12.70 5.62 13.61
C THR A 219 -13.93 6.28 12.97
N ALA A 220 -13.89 6.57 11.66
CA ALA A 220 -14.95 7.25 10.93
C ALA A 220 -16.15 6.34 10.61
N ASP A 221 -15.91 5.09 10.22
CA ASP A 221 -16.93 4.06 9.98
C ASP A 221 -16.38 2.67 10.35
N SER A 222 -16.58 2.30 11.61
CA SER A 222 -16.15 1.01 12.16
C SER A 222 -16.88 -0.20 11.53
N THR A 223 -18.06 0.01 10.94
CA THR A 223 -18.82 -1.07 10.25
C THR A 223 -18.23 -1.34 8.88
N TYR A 224 -17.91 -0.28 8.13
CA TYR A 224 -17.22 -0.38 6.85
C TYR A 224 -15.78 -0.91 7.02
N SER A 225 -15.03 -0.42 8.02
CA SER A 225 -13.73 -0.96 8.42
C SER A 225 -13.79 -2.48 8.69
N SER A 226 -14.80 -2.93 9.45
CA SER A 226 -14.98 -4.37 9.73
C SER A 226 -15.30 -5.18 8.48
N THR A 227 -16.03 -4.61 7.51
CA THR A 227 -16.32 -5.23 6.22
C THR A 227 -15.05 -5.38 5.39
N LEU A 228 -14.27 -4.29 5.23
CA LEU A 228 -12.98 -4.30 4.54
C LEU A 228 -12.05 -5.36 5.13
N LEU A 229 -11.89 -5.37 6.45
CA LEU A 229 -10.99 -6.31 7.13
C LEU A 229 -11.44 -7.78 6.99
N LYS A 230 -12.75 -8.05 6.86
CA LYS A 230 -13.26 -9.39 6.55
C LYS A 230 -12.82 -9.83 5.15
N HIS A 231 -13.10 -9.02 4.13
CA HIS A 231 -12.73 -9.35 2.75
C HIS A 231 -11.20 -9.46 2.59
N ALA A 232 -10.42 -8.61 3.26
CA ALA A 232 -8.95 -8.68 3.28
C ALA A 232 -8.43 -10.04 3.77
N LYS A 233 -8.95 -10.51 4.91
CA LYS A 233 -8.57 -11.81 5.49
C LYS A 233 -8.93 -12.98 4.57
N GLN A 234 -10.10 -12.93 3.95
CA GLN A 234 -10.56 -13.93 2.99
C GLN A 234 -9.67 -13.95 1.74
N LEU A 235 -9.37 -12.79 1.14
CA LEU A 235 -8.51 -12.69 -0.05
C LEU A 235 -7.08 -13.14 0.20
N PHE A 236 -6.48 -12.77 1.34
CA PHE A 236 -5.16 -13.28 1.72
C PHE A 236 -5.17 -14.81 1.91
N THR A 237 -6.21 -15.34 2.54
CA THR A 237 -6.38 -16.79 2.71
C THR A 237 -6.55 -17.50 1.37
N PHE A 238 -7.26 -16.90 0.42
CA PHE A 238 -7.39 -17.40 -0.95
C PHE A 238 -6.04 -17.39 -1.68
N ALA A 239 -5.33 -16.25 -1.69
CA ALA A 239 -4.03 -16.10 -2.34
C ALA A 239 -2.99 -17.09 -1.81
N ASP A 240 -2.85 -17.23 -0.49
CA ASP A 240 -1.83 -18.08 0.13
C ASP A 240 -2.12 -19.59 -0.02
N ASN A 241 -3.40 -20.00 -0.01
CA ASN A 241 -3.78 -21.41 -0.19
C ASN A 241 -3.86 -21.84 -1.67
N HIS A 242 -4.07 -20.90 -2.59
CA HIS A 242 -4.19 -21.15 -4.03
C HIS A 242 -3.15 -20.34 -4.80
N ARG A 243 -1.86 -20.61 -4.55
CA ARG A 243 -0.75 -19.89 -5.18
C ARG A 243 -0.64 -20.24 -6.67
N GLY A 244 -0.57 -19.21 -7.50
CA GLY A 244 -0.22 -19.25 -8.92
C GLY A 244 -0.35 -17.86 -9.53
N SER A 245 0.53 -17.51 -10.48
CA SER A 245 0.57 -16.16 -11.02
C SER A 245 -0.63 -15.85 -11.90
N TYR A 246 -1.25 -14.70 -11.71
CA TYR A 246 -2.45 -14.33 -12.47
C TYR A 246 -2.14 -14.10 -13.96
N SER A 247 -0.95 -13.59 -14.29
CA SER A 247 -0.54 -13.32 -15.67
C SER A 247 0.04 -14.55 -16.39
N GLU A 248 0.47 -15.58 -15.65
CA GLU A 248 0.74 -16.90 -16.23
C GLU A 248 -0.56 -17.68 -16.52
N ASN A 249 -1.54 -17.61 -15.62
CA ASN A 249 -2.81 -18.32 -15.75
C ASN A 249 -3.79 -17.66 -16.73
N ILE A 250 -3.63 -16.35 -16.99
CA ILE A 250 -4.45 -15.56 -17.92
C ILE A 250 -3.49 -14.74 -18.80
N PRO A 251 -2.80 -15.36 -19.78
CA PRO A 251 -1.70 -14.73 -20.54
C PRO A 251 -2.06 -13.41 -21.23
N GLU A 252 -3.34 -13.17 -21.50
CA GLU A 252 -3.84 -11.94 -22.10
C GLU A 252 -3.54 -10.71 -21.22
N VAL A 253 -3.61 -10.82 -19.89
CA VAL A 253 -3.35 -9.68 -18.97
C VAL A 253 -1.87 -9.31 -18.92
N ALA A 254 -0.97 -10.25 -19.23
CA ALA A 254 0.48 -10.05 -19.25
C ALA A 254 0.93 -9.02 -20.31
N THR A 255 0.08 -8.75 -21.31
CA THR A 255 0.34 -7.71 -22.32
C THR A 255 0.24 -6.29 -21.74
N TYR A 256 -0.44 -6.12 -20.60
CA TYR A 256 -0.76 -4.83 -19.99
C TYR A 256 -0.10 -4.69 -18.61
N TYR A 257 -0.39 -5.63 -17.70
CA TYR A 257 0.12 -5.65 -16.33
C TYR A 257 0.70 -7.03 -15.99
N ASN A 258 1.86 -7.35 -16.55
CA ASN A 258 2.53 -8.62 -16.23
C ASN A 258 3.00 -8.67 -14.77
N SER A 259 2.87 -9.83 -14.12
CA SER A 259 3.54 -10.16 -12.88
C SER A 259 4.95 -10.74 -13.12
N THR A 260 5.89 -10.42 -12.22
CA THR A 260 7.21 -11.06 -12.15
C THR A 260 7.35 -12.04 -10.97
N GLY A 261 6.36 -12.11 -10.08
CA GLY A 261 6.38 -12.85 -8.83
C GLY A 261 5.13 -12.57 -8.00
N TYR A 262 4.95 -13.29 -6.90
CA TYR A 262 3.83 -13.06 -5.96
C TYR A 262 4.23 -13.11 -4.49
N GLY A 263 5.53 -13.28 -4.22
CA GLY A 263 6.03 -13.48 -2.86
C GLY A 263 5.98 -12.19 -2.06
N ASP A 264 6.29 -11.08 -2.73
CA ASP A 264 6.23 -9.71 -2.27
C ASP A 264 4.81 -9.26 -1.95
N GLU A 265 3.79 -9.48 -2.80
CA GLU A 265 2.39 -9.14 -2.44
C GLU A 265 1.91 -9.97 -1.23
N LEU A 266 2.31 -11.24 -1.11
CA LEU A 266 1.98 -12.05 0.07
C LEU A 266 2.60 -11.46 1.35
N LEU A 267 3.86 -11.03 1.32
CA LEU A 267 4.52 -10.37 2.46
C LEU A 267 3.91 -9.00 2.77
N TRP A 268 3.56 -8.24 1.74
CA TRP A 268 2.95 -6.91 1.84
C TRP A 268 1.54 -6.97 2.42
N ALA A 269 0.69 -7.87 1.90
CA ALA A 269 -0.65 -8.12 2.41
C ALA A 269 -0.64 -8.63 3.86
N ALA A 270 0.28 -9.55 4.19
CA ALA A 270 0.48 -9.98 5.56
C ALA A 270 0.92 -8.82 6.47
N SER A 271 1.81 -7.94 6.01
CA SER A 271 2.23 -6.75 6.77
C SER A 271 1.04 -5.83 7.09
N TRP A 272 0.21 -5.49 6.09
CA TRP A 272 -0.99 -4.69 6.33
C TRP A 272 -2.03 -5.38 7.21
N LEU A 273 -2.22 -6.69 7.06
CA LEU A 273 -3.08 -7.47 7.95
C LEU A 273 -2.55 -7.51 9.38
N TYR A 274 -1.23 -7.55 9.60
CA TYR A 274 -0.64 -7.39 10.92
C TYR A 274 -0.98 -6.02 11.52
N HIS A 275 -0.74 -4.92 10.79
CA HIS A 275 -1.08 -3.57 11.26
C HIS A 275 -2.58 -3.40 11.54
N ALA A 276 -3.46 -3.97 10.71
CA ALA A 276 -4.91 -3.89 10.86
C ALA A 276 -5.45 -4.69 12.06
N THR A 277 -4.82 -5.83 12.41
CA THR A 277 -5.37 -6.81 13.36
C THR A 277 -4.60 -6.94 14.67
N GLY A 278 -3.30 -6.66 14.69
CA GLY A 278 -2.37 -7.06 15.76
C GLY A 278 -2.10 -8.57 15.84
N ASP A 279 -2.61 -9.38 14.91
CA ASP A 279 -2.46 -10.83 14.93
C ASP A 279 -1.02 -11.22 14.55
N GLN A 280 -0.31 -11.74 15.54
CA GLN A 280 1.08 -12.16 15.45
C GLN A 280 1.32 -13.30 14.44
N SER A 281 0.28 -13.97 13.93
CA SER A 281 0.42 -14.93 12.83
C SER A 281 0.90 -14.27 11.54
N TYR A 282 0.39 -13.09 11.20
CA TYR A 282 0.84 -12.33 10.03
C TYR A 282 2.27 -11.81 10.19
N LEU A 283 2.64 -11.31 11.37
CA LEU A 283 4.04 -10.93 11.62
C LEU A 283 4.99 -12.13 11.45
N ARG A 284 4.63 -13.30 11.99
CA ARG A 284 5.40 -14.55 11.80
C ARG A 284 5.41 -15.06 10.36
N TYR A 285 4.41 -14.70 9.55
CA TYR A 285 4.42 -14.99 8.12
C TYR A 285 5.54 -14.18 7.45
N VAL A 286 5.58 -12.87 7.72
CA VAL A 286 6.55 -11.93 7.13
C VAL A 286 7.98 -12.12 7.64
N THR A 287 8.17 -12.45 8.92
CA THR A 287 9.51 -12.63 9.52
C THR A 287 9.93 -14.09 9.65
N GLY A 288 9.16 -15.03 9.08
CA GLY A 288 9.41 -16.46 9.12
C GLY A 288 9.87 -16.99 7.77
N LYS A 289 9.57 -18.28 7.51
CA LYS A 289 10.00 -18.96 6.27
C LYS A 289 9.57 -18.26 4.99
N ASN A 290 8.34 -17.74 4.90
CA ASN A 290 7.92 -17.01 3.69
C ASN A 290 8.74 -15.72 3.51
N GLY A 291 9.14 -15.06 4.61
CA GLY A 291 10.08 -13.92 4.56
C GLY A 291 11.50 -14.29 4.16
N GLU A 292 11.98 -15.46 4.56
CA GLU A 292 13.27 -16.02 4.10
C GLU A 292 13.21 -16.43 2.61
N GLU A 293 12.04 -16.86 2.13
CA GLU A 293 11.79 -17.34 0.77
C GLU A 293 11.57 -16.21 -0.25
N PHE A 294 10.83 -15.15 0.13
CA PHE A 294 10.31 -14.16 -0.82
C PHE A 294 10.93 -12.76 -0.75
N ALA A 295 11.49 -12.33 0.38
CA ALA A 295 11.76 -10.90 0.60
C ALA A 295 13.04 -10.35 -0.05
N GLU A 296 13.76 -11.16 -0.84
CA GLU A 296 15.01 -10.82 -1.58
C GLU A 296 15.93 -9.76 -0.94
N TRP A 297 16.18 -9.84 0.38
CA TRP A 297 16.82 -8.79 1.21
C TRP A 297 18.21 -8.28 0.74
N GLY A 298 18.82 -8.90 -0.26
CA GLY A 298 20.11 -8.52 -0.84
C GLY A 298 20.07 -7.67 -2.11
N SER A 299 18.91 -7.50 -2.75
CA SER A 299 18.78 -6.91 -4.10
C SER A 299 17.62 -5.90 -4.28
N PRO A 300 17.44 -4.89 -3.40
CA PRO A 300 16.33 -3.93 -3.55
C PRO A 300 16.42 -3.09 -4.83
N THR A 301 15.34 -3.02 -5.61
CA THR A 301 15.18 -2.11 -6.78
C THR A 301 14.06 -1.08 -6.53
N TRP A 302 13.33 -0.52 -7.52
CA TRP A 302 12.62 0.78 -7.40
C TRP A 302 11.06 0.79 -7.23
N PHE A 303 10.50 1.80 -6.52
CA PHE A 303 9.11 2.07 -6.07
C PHE A 303 8.28 2.39 -7.27
N SER A 304 7.61 1.32 -7.60
CA SER A 304 6.84 0.99 -8.74
C SER A 304 5.69 0.19 -8.16
N TRP A 305 4.74 -0.15 -9.01
CA TRP A 305 3.80 -1.20 -8.72
C TRP A 305 4.49 -2.59 -8.63
N ASP A 306 5.82 -2.66 -8.81
CA ASP A 306 6.68 -3.86 -8.68
C ASP A 306 8.06 -3.71 -7.91
N ASN A 307 8.40 -2.66 -7.05
CA ASN A 307 9.58 -2.60 -6.07
C ASN A 307 9.72 -1.30 -5.12
N PRO A 308 10.90 -0.79 -4.58
CA PRO A 308 11.10 0.56 -3.84
C PRO A 308 12.23 1.69 -4.19
N ASN A 309 11.93 2.97 -4.59
CA ASN A 309 12.70 3.93 -5.49
C ASN A 309 13.39 5.08 -4.73
N PRO A 310 14.65 5.46 -5.06
CA PRO A 310 15.38 6.54 -4.39
C PRO A 310 15.26 7.98 -4.95
N ASN A 311 14.55 8.25 -6.07
CA ASN A 311 14.61 9.58 -6.74
C ASN A 311 13.54 10.60 -6.29
N VAL A 312 13.93 11.89 -6.29
CA VAL A 312 13.10 13.04 -5.86
C VAL A 312 12.42 13.72 -7.05
N ALA A 313 11.09 13.87 -7.02
CA ALA A 313 10.30 14.37 -8.14
C ALA A 313 10.11 15.91 -8.19
N ILE A 314 10.22 16.49 -9.39
CA ILE A 314 9.77 17.85 -9.73
C ILE A 314 9.14 17.81 -11.13
N GLY A 315 7.82 17.93 -11.25
CA GLY A 315 7.14 17.86 -12.55
C GLY A 315 5.60 17.85 -12.49
N ALA A 316 4.97 17.59 -13.63
CA ALA A 316 3.53 17.32 -13.76
C ALA A 316 3.24 15.81 -13.67
N LEU A 317 1.97 15.44 -13.42
CA LEU A 317 1.54 14.04 -13.40
C LEU A 317 1.58 13.45 -14.82
N LEU A 318 2.47 12.48 -15.02
CA LEU A 318 2.74 11.71 -16.24
C LEU A 318 3.11 10.28 -15.81
N GLY A 319 3.17 9.32 -16.74
CA GLY A 319 3.50 7.91 -16.48
C GLY A 319 4.88 7.69 -15.84
N GLY A 320 5.87 8.53 -16.17
CA GLY A 320 7.19 8.56 -15.55
C GLY A 320 8.37 8.39 -16.53
N PRO A 321 9.62 8.50 -16.07
CA PRO A 321 10.80 8.19 -16.88
C PRO A 321 11.01 6.68 -17.08
N PHE A 322 11.84 6.29 -18.04
CA PHE A 322 12.27 4.90 -18.26
C PHE A 322 13.31 4.50 -17.20
N LEU A 323 13.62 3.19 -17.12
CA LEU A 323 14.66 2.59 -16.28
C LEU A 323 16.08 3.20 -16.39
N ASN A 324 16.30 4.12 -17.34
CA ASN A 324 17.55 4.84 -17.58
C ASN A 324 17.44 6.35 -17.32
N GLU A 325 16.42 6.80 -16.57
CA GLU A 325 16.11 8.20 -16.25
C GLU A 325 15.79 9.10 -17.47
N THR A 326 15.57 8.52 -18.67
CA THR A 326 15.15 9.31 -19.83
C THR A 326 13.65 9.50 -19.86
N TYR A 327 13.20 10.71 -20.22
CA TYR A 327 11.81 11.03 -20.53
C TYR A 327 11.73 11.56 -21.96
N ILE A 328 10.80 11.04 -22.76
CA ILE A 328 10.56 11.44 -24.15
C ILE A 328 9.12 11.94 -24.26
N ASP A 329 8.97 13.26 -24.37
CA ASP A 329 7.70 13.94 -24.63
C ASP A 329 7.19 13.61 -26.05
N SER A 330 6.44 12.51 -26.14
CA SER A 330 5.90 11.97 -27.38
C SER A 330 4.55 11.34 -27.11
N ARG A 331 3.53 11.73 -27.88
CA ARG A 331 2.16 11.18 -27.73
C ARG A 331 2.06 9.67 -28.01
N ASN A 332 3.04 9.09 -28.72
CA ASN A 332 3.10 7.65 -28.98
C ASN A 332 3.87 6.88 -27.89
N ASN A 333 4.27 7.54 -26.80
CA ASN A 333 5.03 6.97 -25.70
C ASN A 333 4.14 6.93 -24.44
N SER A 334 3.00 6.22 -24.53
CA SER A 334 2.02 6.09 -23.44
C SER A 334 2.67 5.65 -22.14
N MET A 335 3.55 4.64 -22.19
CA MET A 335 4.35 4.14 -21.05
C MET A 335 5.01 5.22 -20.18
N GLN A 336 5.32 6.39 -20.73
CA GLN A 336 5.88 7.52 -19.99
C GLN A 336 4.94 8.72 -19.85
N ALA A 337 4.08 8.95 -20.84
CA ALA A 337 3.26 10.16 -20.93
C ALA A 337 1.88 9.99 -20.25
N GLU A 338 1.43 8.75 -20.03
CA GLU A 338 0.07 8.46 -19.60
C GLU A 338 -0.08 8.56 -18.07
N PRO A 339 -0.95 9.45 -17.55
CA PRO A 339 -1.21 9.53 -16.12
C PRO A 339 -2.07 8.35 -15.67
N THR A 340 -1.68 7.70 -14.58
CA THR A 340 -2.35 6.49 -14.07
C THR A 340 -2.71 6.65 -12.59
N THR A 341 -3.72 5.92 -12.14
CA THR A 341 -4.20 5.98 -10.75
C THR A 341 -3.11 5.66 -9.72
N TYR A 342 -2.25 4.67 -10.00
CA TYR A 342 -1.16 4.27 -9.10
C TYR A 342 -0.09 5.37 -8.95
N ASN A 343 0.32 6.01 -10.06
CA ASN A 343 1.23 7.16 -10.01
C ASN A 343 0.61 8.35 -9.27
N GLY A 344 -0.70 8.57 -9.46
CA GLY A 344 -1.46 9.56 -8.69
C GLY A 344 -1.37 9.35 -7.19
N ALA A 345 -1.47 8.10 -6.71
CA ALA A 345 -1.44 7.78 -5.28
C ALA A 345 -0.07 8.05 -4.64
N ILE A 346 1.01 7.71 -5.35
CA ILE A 346 2.39 8.01 -4.93
C ILE A 346 2.59 9.54 -4.82
N ILE A 347 2.15 10.29 -5.84
CA ILE A 347 2.25 11.76 -5.83
C ILE A 347 1.41 12.39 -4.72
N VAL A 348 0.23 11.85 -4.39
CA VAL A 348 -0.56 12.29 -3.23
C VAL A 348 0.21 12.14 -1.92
N GLY A 349 0.86 10.99 -1.68
CA GLY A 349 1.71 10.78 -0.51
C GLY A 349 2.87 11.78 -0.43
N LEU A 350 3.64 11.90 -1.53
CA LEU A 350 4.77 12.83 -1.62
C LEU A 350 4.35 14.28 -1.38
N LEU A 351 3.30 14.75 -2.05
CA LEU A 351 2.83 16.13 -1.89
C LEU A 351 2.30 16.37 -0.48
N SER A 352 1.58 15.42 0.12
CA SER A 352 1.08 15.54 1.51
C SER A 352 2.23 15.68 2.52
N SER A 353 3.35 14.98 2.31
CA SER A 353 4.57 15.15 3.12
C SER A 353 5.19 16.55 3.01
N LEU A 354 5.01 17.22 1.86
CA LEU A 354 5.58 18.53 1.55
C LEU A 354 4.62 19.71 1.82
N VAL A 355 3.33 19.44 2.02
CA VAL A 355 2.28 20.47 2.24
C VAL A 355 2.61 21.40 3.42
N THR A 356 3.27 20.89 4.47
CA THR A 356 3.72 21.74 5.57
C THR A 356 5.22 21.66 5.81
N THR A 357 5.85 22.81 6.01
CA THR A 357 7.23 22.85 6.47
C THR A 357 7.25 22.48 7.96
N SER A 358 7.51 21.21 8.27
CA SER A 358 7.82 20.81 9.65
C SER A 358 9.04 21.59 10.13
N SER A 359 8.90 22.31 11.24
CA SER A 359 9.98 23.12 11.80
C SER A 359 11.06 22.21 12.39
N ALA A 360 12.07 21.96 11.55
CA ALA A 360 13.25 21.13 11.78
C ALA A 360 13.02 19.61 11.86
N VAL A 361 13.31 18.94 10.74
CA VAL A 361 14.21 17.78 10.83
C VAL A 361 15.50 18.28 11.46
N LYS A 362 15.74 17.98 12.74
CA LYS A 362 17.07 18.18 13.31
C LYS A 362 18.00 17.21 12.60
N SER A 363 18.98 17.75 11.87
CA SER A 363 20.09 16.96 11.33
C SER A 363 20.67 16.12 12.45
N PHE A 364 20.84 14.82 12.21
CA PHE A 364 21.70 14.00 13.06
C PHE A 364 23.13 14.57 12.95
N THR A 365 23.71 14.91 14.10
CA THR A 365 25.13 15.26 14.29
C THR A 365 25.60 14.58 15.56
#